data_AF-A0A3D1KW67-F1
#
_entry.id   AF-A0A3D1KW67-F1
#
_cell.length_a   1.000
_cell.length_b   1.000
_cell.length_c   1.000
_cell.angle_alpha   90.00
_cell.angle_beta   90.00
_cell.angle_gamma   90.00
#
_symmetry.space_group_name_H-M   'P 1'
#
loop_
_entity.id
_entity.type
_entity.pdbx_description
1 polymer ?
#
loop_
_entity_poly.entity_id
_entity_poly.type
_entity_poly.pdbx_seq_one_letter_code
_entity_poly.pdbx_strand_id
1 'polypeptide(L)'
;MKKLTFLTVALLFSFVLSIESCGPVVVTSRIGTPPPHWFYPNRAEIIRYVYFPEFEIYYDFSSRNYIYLNNGIWVSANILPPRYSHINLRRSHHIRINNYFGDDINNYHNNNRSNLNRRRSVNRRN
;
A
#
# COMPACT_ATOMS: atom_id res chain seq x y z
N MET A 1 -21.01 32.01 -40.07
CA MET A 1 -21.34 31.80 -38.65
C MET A 1 -21.33 30.33 -38.24
N LYS A 2 -22.15 29.45 -38.84
CA LYS A 2 -22.20 28.00 -38.49
C LYS A 2 -20.83 27.29 -38.54
N LYS A 3 -19.99 27.59 -39.54
CA LYS A 3 -18.64 27.00 -39.69
C LYS A 3 -17.69 27.37 -38.53
N LEU A 4 -17.82 28.59 -37.99
CA LEU A 4 -17.04 29.05 -36.84
C LEU A 4 -17.49 28.34 -35.55
N THR A 5 -18.80 28.13 -35.41
CA THR A 5 -19.39 27.39 -34.29
C THR A 5 -18.92 25.93 -34.24
N PHE A 6 -18.83 25.26 -35.41
CA PHE A 6 -18.27 23.90 -35.49
C PHE A 6 -16.80 23.84 -35.09
N LEU A 7 -16.02 24.84 -35.50
CA LEU A 7 -14.59 24.93 -35.19
C LEU A 7 -14.35 25.12 -33.69
N THR A 8 -15.16 25.95 -33.04
CA THR A 8 -15.09 26.15 -31.57
C THR A 8 -15.49 24.90 -30.79
N VAL A 9 -16.49 24.14 -31.25
CA VAL A 9 -16.92 22.91 -30.59
C VAL A 9 -15.86 21.80 -30.74
N ALA A 10 -15.23 21.69 -31.90
CA ALA A 10 -14.15 20.73 -32.13
C ALA A 10 -12.92 21.01 -31.25
N LEU A 11 -12.58 22.29 -31.07
CA LEU A 11 -11.46 22.71 -30.22
C LEU A 11 -11.74 22.43 -28.73
N LEU A 12 -12.96 22.70 -28.26
CA LEU A 12 -13.39 22.34 -26.90
C LEU A 12 -13.38 20.82 -26.67
N PHE A 13 -13.82 20.04 -27.66
CA PHE A 13 -13.82 18.58 -27.57
C PHE A 13 -12.40 17.99 -27.50
N SER A 14 -11.47 18.55 -28.29
CA SER A 14 -10.04 18.18 -28.23
C SER A 14 -9.40 18.49 -26.87
N PHE A 15 -9.79 19.58 -26.24
CA PHE A 15 -9.28 19.97 -24.91
C PHE A 15 -9.76 19.00 -23.81
N VAL A 16 -11.02 18.56 -23.88
CA VAL A 16 -11.57 17.56 -22.94
C VAL A 16 -10.87 16.20 -23.07
N LEU A 17 -10.45 15.81 -24.27
CA LEU A 17 -9.68 14.57 -24.49
C LEU A 17 -8.24 14.65 -23.97
N SER A 18 -7.71 15.85 -23.74
CA SER A 18 -6.33 16.05 -23.24
C SER A 18 -6.24 15.98 -21.71
N ILE A 19 -7.35 15.73 -21.02
CA ILE A 19 -7.35 15.50 -19.57
C ILE A 19 -6.89 14.05 -19.32
N GLU A 20 -5.62 13.77 -19.62
CA GLU A 20 -5.00 12.52 -19.17
C GLU A 20 -4.86 12.60 -17.65
N SER A 21 -5.65 11.77 -16.98
CA SER A 21 -5.64 11.57 -15.55
C SER A 21 -4.24 11.16 -15.09
N CYS A 22 -3.58 12.01 -14.32
CA CYS A 22 -2.37 11.63 -13.60
C CYS A 22 -2.70 10.42 -12.73
N GLY A 23 -2.14 9.26 -13.08
CA GLY A 23 -2.28 8.03 -12.31
C GLY A 23 -1.80 8.21 -10.85
N PRO A 24 -2.13 7.26 -9.96
CA PRO A 24 -1.78 7.38 -8.54
C PRO A 24 -0.27 7.59 -8.34
N VAL A 25 0.11 8.73 -7.76
CA VAL A 25 1.50 9.06 -7.41
C VAL A 25 1.80 8.54 -6.01
N VAL A 26 2.81 7.67 -5.90
CA VAL A 26 3.31 7.19 -4.61
C VAL A 26 4.52 8.03 -4.20
N VAL A 27 4.35 8.84 -3.16
CA VAL A 27 5.45 9.59 -2.56
C VAL A 27 6.09 8.70 -1.50
N THR A 28 7.31 8.23 -1.76
CA THR A 28 8.12 7.49 -0.77
C THR A 28 9.28 8.36 -0.30
N SER A 29 9.81 8.08 0.88
CA SER A 29 10.91 8.84 1.49
C SER A 29 12.25 8.73 0.75
N ARG A 30 12.38 7.82 -0.24
CA ARG A 30 13.60 7.65 -1.06
C ARG A 30 13.25 7.70 -2.55
N ILE A 31 13.79 8.71 -3.24
CA ILE A 31 13.61 8.96 -4.68
C ILE A 31 14.16 7.78 -5.50
N GLY A 32 13.42 7.34 -6.53
CA GLY A 32 13.97 6.47 -7.59
C GLY A 32 13.74 4.96 -7.44
N THR A 33 13.12 4.48 -6.37
CA THR A 33 12.75 3.05 -6.29
C THR A 33 11.24 2.90 -6.07
N PRO A 34 10.52 2.16 -6.93
CA PRO A 34 9.08 2.00 -6.78
C PRO A 34 8.72 1.25 -5.49
N PRO A 35 7.48 1.39 -5.00
CA PRO A 35 6.95 0.50 -3.97
C PRO A 35 6.91 -0.95 -4.49
N PRO A 36 6.79 -1.95 -3.61
CA PRO A 36 6.60 -3.33 -4.02
C PRO A 36 5.42 -3.48 -4.98
N HIS A 37 5.53 -4.42 -5.92
CA HIS A 37 4.49 -4.69 -6.93
C HIS A 37 3.09 -5.03 -6.39
N TRP A 38 2.97 -5.38 -5.11
CA TRP A 38 1.71 -5.70 -4.44
C TRP A 38 1.06 -4.44 -3.83
N PHE A 39 1.76 -3.31 -3.80
CA PHE A 39 1.29 -2.07 -3.20
C PHE A 39 1.04 -0.98 -4.25
N TYR A 40 -0.23 -0.69 -4.48
CA TYR A 40 -0.68 0.46 -5.26
C TYR A 40 -1.79 1.19 -4.50
N PRO A 41 -1.56 2.43 -4.05
CA PRO A 41 -2.58 3.17 -3.35
C PRO A 41 -3.52 3.87 -4.36
N ASN A 42 -4.82 3.90 -4.07
CA ASN A 42 -5.81 4.59 -4.90
C ASN A 42 -5.76 6.13 -4.74
N ARG A 43 -4.99 6.63 -3.76
CA ARG A 43 -4.81 8.05 -3.44
C ARG A 43 -3.44 8.25 -2.78
N ALA A 44 -2.92 9.47 -2.78
CA ALA A 44 -1.69 9.79 -2.05
C ALA A 44 -1.91 9.61 -0.53
N GLU A 45 -1.06 8.83 0.12
CA GLU A 45 -1.09 8.59 1.56
C GLU A 45 0.33 8.49 2.12
N ILE A 46 0.52 9.02 3.33
CA ILE A 46 1.77 8.86 4.09
C ILE A 46 1.62 7.63 4.97
N ILE A 47 2.23 6.52 4.57
CA ILE A 47 2.19 5.25 5.29
C ILE A 47 3.60 4.71 5.43
N ARG A 48 3.96 4.29 6.64
CA ARG A 48 5.20 3.57 6.89
C ARG A 48 5.04 2.06 6.89
N TYR A 49 3.96 1.55 7.49
CA TYR A 49 3.76 0.10 7.64
C TYR A 49 2.47 -0.39 6.98
N VAL A 50 2.57 -1.53 6.29
CA VAL A 50 1.42 -2.35 5.89
C VAL A 50 1.52 -3.69 6.60
N TYR A 51 0.43 -4.16 7.19
CA TYR A 51 0.36 -5.40 7.95
C TYR A 51 -0.52 -6.45 7.26
N PHE A 52 0.00 -7.66 7.11
CA PHE A 52 -0.69 -8.83 6.59
C PHE A 52 -1.06 -9.75 7.75
N PRO A 53 -2.28 -9.66 8.29
CA PRO A 53 -2.67 -10.35 9.52
C PRO A 53 -2.77 -11.87 9.38
N GLU A 54 -2.89 -12.38 8.16
CA GLU A 54 -2.99 -13.83 7.91
C GLU A 54 -1.67 -14.55 8.12
N PHE A 55 -0.56 -13.86 7.86
CA PHE A 55 0.79 -14.43 7.89
C PHE A 55 1.68 -13.80 8.97
N GLU A 56 1.14 -12.81 9.70
CA GLU A 56 1.87 -12.02 10.69
C GLU A 56 3.14 -11.38 10.08
N ILE A 57 2.95 -10.68 8.96
CA ILE A 57 4.01 -9.99 8.22
C ILE A 57 3.70 -8.50 8.19
N TYR A 58 4.69 -7.68 8.49
CA TYR A 58 4.70 -6.26 8.16
C TYR A 58 5.60 -6.01 6.95
N TYR A 59 5.30 -4.96 6.21
CA TYR A 59 6.23 -4.34 5.29
C TYR A 59 6.48 -2.90 5.73
N ASP A 60 7.75 -2.54 5.90
CA ASP A 60 8.18 -1.18 6.25
C ASP A 60 8.64 -0.45 4.98
N PHE A 61 7.90 0.57 4.56
CA PHE A 61 8.23 1.40 3.40
C PHE A 61 9.48 2.26 3.62
N SER A 62 9.85 2.55 4.87
CA SER A 62 11.04 3.34 5.20
C SER A 62 12.32 2.54 4.95
N SER A 63 12.37 1.31 5.47
CA SER A 63 13.52 0.40 5.36
C SER A 63 13.44 -0.55 4.16
N ARG A 64 12.29 -0.63 3.49
CA ARG A 64 11.99 -1.56 2.37
C ARG A 64 12.12 -3.04 2.73
N ASN A 65 11.92 -3.36 4.01
CA ASN A 65 12.04 -4.72 4.50
C ASN A 65 10.69 -5.29 4.92
N TYR A 66 10.57 -6.60 4.77
CA TYR A 66 9.56 -7.39 5.43
C TYR A 66 9.97 -7.62 6.87
N ILE A 67 9.04 -7.50 7.79
CA ILE A 67 9.22 -7.85 9.20
C ILE A 67 8.25 -8.97 9.52
N TYR A 68 8.76 -10.14 9.85
CA TYR A 68 7.95 -11.34 10.04
C TYR A 68 8.30 -12.02 11.36
N LEU A 69 7.36 -12.79 11.89
CA LEU A 69 7.59 -13.55 13.11
C LEU A 69 8.40 -14.82 12.80
N ASN A 70 9.50 -15.02 13.53
CA ASN A 70 10.34 -16.21 13.50
C ASN A 70 10.58 -16.69 14.93
N ASN A 71 10.01 -17.83 15.31
CA ASN A 71 10.10 -18.37 16.66
C ASN A 71 9.77 -17.34 17.76
N GLY A 72 8.71 -16.54 17.54
CA GLY A 72 8.27 -15.51 18.49
C GLY A 72 9.05 -14.19 18.43
N ILE A 73 10.06 -14.09 17.56
CA ILE A 73 10.88 -12.88 17.41
C ILE A 73 10.58 -12.23 16.06
N TRP A 74 10.40 -10.90 16.06
CA TRP A 74 10.25 -10.14 14.84
C TRP A 74 11.60 -9.96 14.15
N VAL A 75 11.71 -10.46 12.92
CA VAL A 75 12.93 -10.41 12.11
C VAL A 75 12.68 -9.57 10.86
N SER A 76 13.61 -8.66 10.56
CA SER A 76 13.56 -7.80 9.38
C SER A 76 14.45 -8.36 8.26
N ALA A 77 13.91 -8.52 7.05
CA ALA A 77 14.65 -8.97 5.88
C ALA A 77 14.12 -8.33 4.60
N ASN A 78 14.99 -8.13 3.61
CA ASN A 78 14.59 -7.52 2.34
C ASN A 78 13.70 -8.45 1.48
N ILE A 79 13.83 -9.76 1.69
CA ILE A 79 13.07 -10.81 0.99
C ILE A 79 12.45 -11.74 2.03
N LEU A 80 11.22 -12.18 1.78
CA LEU A 80 10.57 -13.16 2.65
C LEU A 80 11.25 -14.53 2.55
N PRO A 81 11.40 -15.26 3.67
CA PRO A 81 11.98 -16.60 3.65
C PRO A 81 11.13 -17.58 2.82
N PRO A 82 11.72 -18.69 2.30
CA PRO A 82 11.06 -19.63 1.39
C PRO A 82 9.72 -20.21 1.89
N ARG A 83 9.50 -20.25 3.20
CA ARG A 83 8.21 -20.68 3.80
C ARG A 83 7.02 -19.82 3.37
N TYR A 84 7.25 -18.58 2.96
CA TYR A 84 6.23 -17.67 2.42
C TYR A 84 6.25 -17.62 0.89
N SER A 85 6.96 -18.52 0.19
CA SER A 85 6.98 -18.51 -1.29
C SER A 85 5.59 -18.73 -1.91
N HIS A 86 4.71 -19.41 -1.20
CA HIS A 86 3.37 -19.79 -1.64
C HIS A 86 2.34 -18.65 -1.52
N ILE A 87 2.64 -17.58 -0.78
CA ILE A 87 1.65 -16.53 -0.50
C ILE A 87 1.65 -15.46 -1.59
N ASN A 88 0.47 -14.93 -1.90
CA ASN A 88 0.31 -13.86 -2.88
C ASN A 88 -0.10 -12.57 -2.19
N LEU A 89 0.89 -11.78 -1.75
CA LEU A 89 0.66 -10.53 -1.03
C LEU A 89 -0.28 -9.54 -1.76
N ARG A 90 -0.29 -9.55 -3.10
CA ARG A 90 -1.17 -8.69 -3.90
C ARG A 90 -2.65 -9.04 -3.73
N ARG A 91 -2.96 -10.32 -3.50
CA ARG A 91 -4.32 -10.82 -3.28
C ARG A 91 -4.66 -10.99 -1.81
N SER A 92 -3.67 -10.94 -0.93
CA SER A 92 -3.85 -11.08 0.49
C SER A 92 -4.48 -9.85 1.11
N HIS A 93 -5.32 -10.08 2.11
CA HIS A 93 -5.84 -9.01 2.94
C HIS A 93 -4.69 -8.32 3.68
N HIS A 94 -4.71 -6.99 3.66
CA HIS A 94 -3.71 -6.16 4.31
C HIS A 94 -4.36 -4.97 5.00
N ILE A 95 -3.74 -4.54 6.10
CA ILE A 95 -4.16 -3.41 6.92
C ILE A 95 -3.09 -2.34 6.81
N ARG A 96 -3.49 -1.13 6.40
CA ARG A 96 -2.61 0.04 6.44
C ARG A 96 -2.49 0.52 7.88
N ILE A 97 -1.25 0.67 8.35
CA ILE A 97 -0.96 1.17 9.69
C ILE A 97 -0.76 2.68 9.59
N ASN A 98 -1.78 3.41 10.05
CA ASN A 98 -1.77 4.87 10.05
C ASN A 98 -1.20 5.40 11.37
N ASN A 99 -0.57 6.57 11.32
CA ASN A 99 -0.11 7.32 12.49
C ASN A 99 0.89 6.56 13.40
N TYR A 100 1.63 5.61 12.85
CA TYR A 100 2.74 4.97 13.56
C TYR A 100 4.00 5.01 12.68
N PHE A 101 5.03 5.65 13.23
CA PHE A 101 6.31 5.89 12.57
C PHE A 101 7.51 5.47 13.42
N GLY A 102 7.28 4.79 14.55
CA GLY A 102 8.35 4.26 15.40
C GLY A 102 8.98 2.99 14.82
N ASP A 103 10.11 2.56 15.38
CA ASP A 103 10.86 1.39 14.90
C ASP A 103 10.54 0.09 15.67
N ASP A 104 9.90 0.20 16.85
CA ASP A 104 9.58 -0.94 17.73
C ASP A 104 8.25 -1.61 17.33
N ILE A 105 8.31 -2.42 16.28
CA ILE A 105 7.14 -3.14 15.78
C ILE A 105 6.61 -4.17 16.80
N ASN A 106 7.47 -4.69 17.67
CA ASN A 106 7.07 -5.67 18.68
C ASN A 106 6.11 -5.04 19.69
N ASN A 107 6.50 -3.91 20.26
CA ASN A 107 5.67 -3.15 21.19
C ASN A 107 4.38 -2.65 20.52
N TYR A 108 4.49 -2.12 19.29
CA TYR A 108 3.31 -1.72 18.51
C TYR A 108 2.33 -2.89 18.33
N HIS A 109 2.81 -4.05 17.90
CA HIS A 109 1.98 -5.23 17.65
C HIS A 109 1.28 -5.68 18.94
N ASN A 110 2.01 -5.78 20.05
CA ASN A 110 1.46 -6.24 21.32
C ASN A 110 0.38 -5.29 21.85
N ASN A 111 0.62 -3.98 21.82
CA ASN A 111 -0.36 -2.99 22.29
C ASN A 111 -1.60 -2.90 21.40
N ASN A 112 -1.48 -3.24 20.11
CA ASN A 112 -2.57 -3.14 19.14
C ASN A 112 -3.20 -4.49 18.78
N ARG A 113 -2.79 -5.59 19.43
CA ARG A 113 -3.16 -6.96 19.05
C ARG A 113 -4.67 -7.16 18.96
N SER A 114 -5.43 -6.65 19.93
CA SER A 114 -6.89 -6.74 19.97
C SER A 114 -7.53 -6.03 18.77
N ASN A 115 -7.06 -4.83 18.44
CA ASN A 115 -7.54 -4.04 17.31
C ASN A 115 -7.23 -4.72 15.96
N LEU A 116 -6.01 -5.25 15.80
CA LEU A 116 -5.59 -5.97 14.61
C LEU A 116 -6.42 -7.25 14.41
N ASN A 117 -6.68 -8.00 15.48
CA ASN A 117 -7.51 -9.20 15.45
C ASN A 117 -8.96 -8.89 15.08
N ARG A 118 -9.53 -7.80 15.61
CA ARG A 118 -10.87 -7.35 15.25
C ARG A 118 -10.97 -7.04 13.75
N ARG A 119 -10.02 -6.27 13.21
CA ARG A 119 -9.96 -5.95 11.77
C ARG A 119 -9.81 -7.20 10.90
N ARG A 120 -8.99 -8.16 11.32
CA ARG A 120 -8.85 -9.47 10.67
C ARG A 120 -10.19 -10.23 10.63
N SER A 121 -10.94 -10.24 11.73
CA SER A 121 -12.23 -10.93 11.80
C SER A 121 -13.30 -10.27 10.94
N VAL A 122 -13.36 -8.93 10.90
CA VAL A 122 -14.33 -8.21 10.06
C VAL A 122 -14.13 -8.55 8.59
N ASN A 123 -12.88 -8.57 8.13
CA ASN A 123 -12.60 -8.87 6.73
C ASN A 123 -12.88 -10.33 6.34
N ARG A 124 -12.90 -11.28 7.29
CA ARG A 124 -13.25 -12.69 6.99
C ARG A 124 -14.75 -12.93 6.79
N ARG A 125 -15.61 -11.98 7.18
CA ARG A 125 -17.07 -12.12 7.09
C ARG A 125 -17.66 -11.50 5.82
N ASN A 126 -16.86 -10.71 5.10
CA ASN A 126 -17.20 -10.09 3.82
C ASN A 126 -16.51 -10.86 2.68
#